data_AF-A0A379G9W9-F1
#
_entry.id   AF-A0A379G9W9-F1
#
_cell.length_a   1.000
_cell.length_b   1.000
_cell.length_c   1.000
_cell.angle_alpha   90.00
_cell.angle_beta   90.00
_cell.angle_gamma   90.00
#
_symmetry.space_group_name_H-M   'P 1'
#
loop_
_entity.id
_entity.type
_entity.pdbx_description
1 polymer ?
#
loop_
_entity_poly.entity_id
_entity_poly.type
_entity_poly.pdbx_seq_one_letter_code
_entity_poly.pdbx_strand_id
1 'polypeptide(L)' 'MIPYATSNDIARCKRVIERQLRKHSIVVDSKELDKLTIEIMDLAYAKGGSYSDKTIEQFAKVYIANFRL' A
#
# COMPACT_ATOMS: atom_id res chain seq x y z
N MET A 1 5.25 14.45 0.39
CA MET A 1 5.11 14.00 -1.01
C MET A 1 6.24 13.03 -1.28
N ILE A 2 5.95 11.84 -1.80
CA ILE A 2 6.97 10.86 -2.14
C ILE A 2 7.70 11.36 -3.41
N PRO A 3 9.04 11.50 -3.44
CA PRO A 3 9.75 12.13 -4.55
C PRO A 3 9.70 11.33 -5.86
N TYR A 4 9.30 10.05 -5.80
CA TYR A 4 9.27 9.11 -6.91
C TYR A 4 7.84 8.64 -7.28
N ALA A 5 6.79 9.30 -6.80
CA ALA A 5 5.41 8.94 -7.12
C ALA A 5 4.54 10.18 -7.35
N THR A 6 3.60 10.09 -8.29
CA THR A 6 2.61 11.15 -8.50
C THR A 6 1.47 11.02 -7.48
N SER A 7 0.70 12.09 -7.28
CA SER A 7 -0.53 12.05 -6.48
C SER A 7 -1.54 11.00 -7.00
N ASN A 8 -1.56 10.77 -8.32
CA ASN A 8 -2.39 9.72 -8.93
C ASN A 8 -1.91 8.31 -8.58
N ASP A 9 -0.60 8.09 -8.55
CA ASP A 9 -0.03 6.81 -8.12
C ASP A 9 -0.39 6.54 -6.65
N ILE A 10 -0.23 7.53 -5.78
CA ILE A 10 -0.58 7.41 -4.35
C ILE A 10 -2.07 7.08 -4.20
N ALA A 11 -2.95 7.81 -4.88
CA ALA A 11 -4.39 7.55 -4.82
C ALA A 11 -4.78 6.15 -5.36
N ARG A 12 -4.12 5.68 -6.44
CA ARG A 12 -4.32 4.33 -6.98
C ARG A 12 -3.84 3.27 -5.99
N CYS A 13 -2.63 3.39 -5.46
CA CYS A 13 -2.05 2.45 -4.50
C CYS A 13 -2.90 2.38 -3.22
N LYS A 14 -3.35 3.53 -2.70
CA LYS A 14 -4.24 3.62 -1.54
C LYS A 14 -5.51 2.79 -1.73
N ARG A 15 -6.16 2.90 -2.90
CA ARG A 15 -7.37 2.10 -3.22
C ARG A 15 -7.08 0.59 -3.28
N VAL A 16 -5.93 0.19 -3.81
CA VAL A 16 -5.53 -1.23 -3.84
C VAL A 16 -5.33 -1.76 -2.42
N ILE A 17 -4.62 -1.00 -1.58
CA ILE A 17 -4.33 -1.38 -0.19
C ILE A 17 -5.61 -1.42 0.64
N GLU A 18 -6.49 -0.44 0.50
CA GLU A 18 -7.79 -0.42 1.19
C GLU A 18 -8.64 -1.65 0.84
N ARG A 19 -8.67 -2.05 -0.44
CA ARG A 19 -9.35 -3.28 -0.86
C ARG A 19 -8.75 -4.53 -0.21
N GLN A 20 -7.43 -4.61 -0.07
CA GLN A 20 -6.79 -5.75 0.61
C GLN A 20 -7.14 -5.77 2.09
N LEU A 21 -7.10 -4.63 2.79
CA LEU A 21 -7.49 -4.54 4.20
C LEU A 21 -8.93 -5.01 4.41
N ARG A 22 -9.87 -4.58 3.55
CA ARG A 22 -11.27 -5.02 3.57
C ARG A 22 -11.44 -6.52 3.35
N LYS A 23 -10.66 -7.14 2.46
CA LYS A 23 -10.66 -8.61 2.26
C LYS A 23 -10.25 -9.37 3.52
N HIS A 24 -9.43 -8.76 4.38
CA HIS A 24 -8.99 -9.32 5.66
C HIS A 24 -9.82 -8.82 6.85
N SER A 25 -10.94 -8.13 6.62
CA SER A 25 -11.79 -7.53 7.66
C SER A 25 -11.05 -6.57 8.60
N ILE A 26 -9.97 -5.96 8.12
CA ILE A 26 -9.19 -4.96 8.87
C ILE A 26 -9.73 -3.58 8.55
N VAL A 27 -10.19 -2.88 9.59
CA VAL A 27 -10.63 -1.48 9.51
C VAL A 27 -9.55 -0.60 10.10
N VAL A 28 -9.17 0.44 9.36
CA VAL A 28 -8.21 1.45 9.80
C VAL A 28 -8.74 2.84 9.54
N ASP A 29 -8.29 3.81 10.31
CA ASP A 29 -8.62 5.21 10.05
C ASP A 29 -7.88 5.76 8.81
N SER A 30 -8.26 6.96 8.38
CA SER A 30 -7.69 7.55 7.16
C SER A 30 -6.19 7.84 7.28
N LYS A 31 -5.73 8.26 8.46
CA LYS A 31 -4.33 8.61 8.74
C LYS A 31 -3.45 7.36 8.72
N GLU A 32 -3.97 6.28 9.27
CA GLU A 32 -3.31 4.99 9.29
C GLU A 32 -3.29 4.35 7.90
N LEU A 33 -4.36 4.48 7.11
CA LEU A 33 -4.38 4.07 5.71
C LEU A 33 -3.36 4.85 4.86
N ASP A 34 -3.25 6.16 5.09
CA ASP A 34 -2.23 6.99 4.43
C ASP A 34 -0.82 6.52 4.78
N LYS A 35 -0.54 6.31 6.07
CA LYS A 35 0.76 5.80 6.54
C LYS A 35 1.14 4.47 5.87
N LEU A 36 0.23 3.49 5.88
CA LEU A 36 0.43 2.20 5.21
C LEU A 36 0.70 2.35 3.71
N THR A 37 -0.02 3.27 3.07
CA THR A 37 0.14 3.50 1.63
C THR A 37 1.56 3.94 1.33
N ILE A 38 2.10 4.88 2.10
CA ILE A 38 3.48 5.33 1.94
C ILE A 38 4.46 4.19 2.23
N GLU A 39 4.30 3.46 3.34
CA GLU A 39 5.22 2.38 3.71
C GLU A 39 5.27 1.24 2.67
N ILE A 40 4.12 0.82 2.14
CA ILE A 40 4.04 -0.22 1.11
C ILE A 40 4.65 0.27 -0.21
N MET A 41 4.42 1.53 -0.59
CA MET A 41 5.04 2.12 -1.77
C MET A 41 6.56 2.23 -1.62
N ASP A 42 7.04 2.65 -0.45
CA ASP A 42 8.48 2.75 -0.15
C ASP A 42 9.15 1.37 -0.20
N LEU A 43 8.50 0.34 0.33
CA LEU A 43 8.97 -1.04 0.24
C LEU A 43 9.03 -1.53 -1.21
N ALA A 44 7.99 -1.26 -2.00
CA ALA A 44 7.96 -1.62 -3.41
C ALA A 44 9.10 -0.94 -4.19
N TYR A 45 9.32 0.35 -3.94
CA TYR A 45 10.42 1.12 -4.54
C TYR A 45 11.79 0.58 -4.16
N ALA A 46 12.03 0.35 -2.86
CA ALA A 46 13.31 -0.14 -2.35
C ALA A 46 13.70 -1.52 -2.90
N LYS A 47 12.72 -2.31 -3.34
CA LYS A 47 12.94 -3.62 -3.99
C LYS A 47 13.02 -3.54 -5.51
N GLY A 48 13.03 -2.35 -6.10
CA GLY A 48 13.03 -2.15 -7.55
C GLY A 48 11.71 -2.53 -8.23
N GLY A 49 10.62 -2.58 -7.47
CA GLY A 49 9.28 -2.86 -7.95
C GLY A 49 8.64 -1.66 -8.66
N SER A 50 7.50 -1.91 -9.30
CA SER A 50 6.65 -0.86 -9.89
C SER A 50 5.47 -0.51 -8.99
N TYR A 51 4.78 0.59 -9.28
CA TYR A 51 3.48 0.91 -8.68
C TYR A 51 2.30 0.36 -9.47
N SER A 52 2.51 -0.70 -10.24
CA SER A 52 1.40 -1.44 -10.83
C SER A 52 0.51 -2.02 -9.72
N ASP A 53 -0.79 -2.11 -10.00
CA ASP A 53 -1.77 -2.62 -9.03
C ASP A 53 -1.40 -4.03 -8.54
N LYS A 54 -0.86 -4.87 -9.44
CA LYS A 54 -0.40 -6.24 -9.12
C LYS A 54 0.77 -6.23 -8.14
N THR A 55 1.76 -5.36 -8.36
CA THR A 55 2.92 -5.25 -7.44
C THR A 55 2.44 -4.78 -6.06
N ILE A 56 1.66 -3.70 -6.01
CA ILE A 56 1.16 -3.16 -4.73
C ILE A 56 0.27 -4.16 -4.01
N GLU A 57 -0.57 -4.91 -4.71
CA GLU A 57 -1.37 -5.98 -4.12
C GLU A 57 -0.51 -7.06 -3.46
N GLN A 58 0.58 -7.50 -4.10
CA GLN A 58 1.50 -8.49 -3.53
C GLN A 58 2.20 -7.97 -2.28
N PHE A 59 2.72 -6.73 -2.32
CA PHE A 59 3.36 -6.12 -1.15
C PHE A 59 2.36 -5.90 -0.02
N ALA A 60 1.16 -5.39 -0.32
CA ALA A 60 0.11 -5.20 0.68
C ALA A 60 -0.32 -6.51 1.35
N LYS A 61 -0.48 -7.59 0.56
CA LYS A 61 -0.84 -8.91 1.09
C LYS A 61 0.21 -9.42 2.07
N VAL A 62 1.50 -9.34 1.72
CA VAL A 62 2.60 -9.78 2.58
C VAL A 62 2.72 -8.88 3.81
N TYR A 63 2.58 -7.56 3.63
CA TYR A 63 2.65 -6.58 4.71
C TYR A 63 1.55 -6.85 5.76
N ILE A 64 0.30 -6.98 5.32
CA ILE A 64 -0.85 -7.24 6.18
C ILE A 64 -0.69 -8.58 6.93
N ALA A 65 -0.18 -9.62 6.26
CA ALA A 65 -0.05 -10.95 6.85
C ALA A 65 1.08 -11.09 7.88
N ASN A 66 2.13 -10.25 7.83
CA ASN A 66 3.33 -10.43 8.67
C ASN A 66 3.63 -9.26 9.61
N PHE A 67 3.11 -8.06 9.35
CA PHE A 67 3.46 -6.86 10.12
C PHE A 67 2.32 -6.33 10.98
N ARG A 68 1.10 -6.84 10.83
CA ARG A 68 -0.10 -6.27 11.47
C ARG A 68 -1.04 -7.26 12.15
N LEU A 69 -0.74 -8.56 12.08
CA LEU A 69 -1.34 -9.65 12.86
C LEU A 69 -0.19 -10.41 13.54
#